data_AF-G0S4L5-F1
#
_entry.id   AF-G0S4L5-F1
#
_cell.length_a   1.000
_cell.length_b   1.000
_cell.length_c   1.000
_cell.angle_alpha   90.00
_cell.angle_beta   90.00
_cell.angle_gamma   90.00
#
_symmetry.space_group_name_H-M   'P 1'
#
loop_
_entity.id
_entity.type
_entity.pdbx_description
1 polymer ?
#
loop_
_entity_poly.entity_id
_entity_poly.type
_entity_poly.pdbx_seq_one_letter_code
_entity_poly.pdbx_strand_id
1 'polypeptide(L)'
;MQDPRALVAEKPLTEAQWLVRLIFLESIAGVPGMVAGMLRHLSSLRRMKRDNGWIETLLEESYNERMHLLTFMRMAQPGWFMKTMIILSQGVFFNALFLTYLISPKITHRFVGYLEEEAVHTYTRLLGEIERGDLPKWSDPNFPVPQIAIEYWRLPEGKRTMKDLIMYIRADEAVHRGVNHTLSGLKLDDPNPFVSEFKAAGKRPNPVLKPTGYEREEVIG
;
A
#
# COMPACT_ATOMS: atom_id res chain seq x y z
N MET A 1 -19.18 12.88 3.75
CA MET A 1 -19.06 13.56 5.06
C MET A 1 -17.60 13.90 5.27
N GLN A 2 -17.26 15.17 5.51
CA GLN A 2 -15.90 15.56 5.90
C GLN A 2 -15.69 15.17 7.38
N ASP A 3 -14.56 14.53 7.70
CA ASP A 3 -14.18 14.23 9.09
C ASP A 3 -13.92 15.55 9.84
N PRO A 4 -14.63 15.85 10.94
CA PRO A 4 -14.45 17.07 11.71
C PRO A 4 -13.06 17.22 12.37
N ARG A 5 -12.20 16.20 12.32
CA ARG A 5 -10.81 16.23 12.82
C ARG A 5 -9.77 16.43 11.71
N ALA A 6 -10.18 16.47 10.44
CA ALA A 6 -9.25 16.68 9.34
C ALA A 6 -8.72 18.12 9.39
N LEU A 7 -7.43 18.29 9.71
CA LEU A 7 -6.74 19.57 9.53
C LEU A 7 -6.77 19.93 8.05
N VAL A 8 -7.59 20.91 7.69
CA VAL A 8 -7.64 21.45 6.33
C VAL A 8 -6.36 22.26 6.13
N ALA A 9 -5.44 21.74 5.30
CA ALA A 9 -4.24 22.48 4.94
C ALA A 9 -4.64 23.82 4.29
N GLU A 10 -4.06 24.91 4.78
CA GLU A 10 -4.42 26.28 4.38
C GLU A 10 -4.13 26.56 2.89
N LYS A 11 -3.24 25.77 2.26
CA LYS A 11 -2.91 25.81 0.82
C LYS A 11 -2.68 24.39 0.27
N PRO A 12 -3.09 24.11 -0.99
CA PRO A 12 -2.75 22.86 -1.67
C PRO A 12 -1.23 22.74 -1.85
N LEU A 13 -0.71 21.51 -1.90
CA LEU A 13 0.70 21.28 -2.18
C LEU A 13 0.95 21.50 -3.68
N THR A 14 2.18 21.84 -4.06
CA THR A 14 2.60 21.83 -5.47
C THR A 14 2.86 20.39 -5.94
N GLU A 15 2.85 20.14 -7.26
CA GLU A 15 3.17 18.80 -7.81
C GLU A 15 4.56 18.32 -7.39
N ALA A 16 5.53 19.24 -7.27
CA ALA A 16 6.88 18.92 -6.81
C ALA A 16 6.89 18.47 -5.34
N GLN A 17 6.15 19.14 -4.47
CA GLN A 17 6.02 18.74 -3.06
C GLN A 17 5.30 17.40 -2.92
N TRP A 18 4.28 17.16 -3.73
CA TRP A 18 3.63 15.85 -3.82
C TRP A 18 4.62 14.77 -4.24
N LEU A 19 5.38 14.97 -5.31
CA LEU A 19 6.36 13.99 -5.76
C LEU A 19 7.44 13.70 -4.71
N VAL A 20 7.93 14.71 -4.00
CA VAL A 20 8.88 14.49 -2.88
C VAL A 20 8.25 13.63 -1.79
N ARG A 21 7.01 13.95 -1.37
CA ARG A 21 6.29 13.19 -0.35
C ARG A 21 6.06 11.74 -0.79
N LEU A 22 5.52 11.52 -1.98
CA LEU A 22 5.18 10.20 -2.50
C LEU A 22 6.44 9.35 -2.69
N ILE A 23 7.47 9.85 -3.40
CA ILE A 23 8.71 9.10 -3.59
C ILE A 23 9.35 8.72 -2.24
N PHE A 24 9.29 9.60 -1.23
CA PHE A 24 9.82 9.28 0.08
C PHE A 24 9.03 8.15 0.76
N LEU A 25 7.70 8.28 0.83
CA LEU A 25 6.84 7.33 1.53
C LEU A 25 6.83 5.96 0.84
N GLU A 26 6.69 5.92 -0.49
CA GLU A 26 6.70 4.69 -1.28
C GLU A 26 8.04 3.92 -1.19
N SER A 27 9.15 4.64 -0.95
CA SER A 27 10.46 4.00 -0.72
C SER A 27 10.54 3.24 0.60
N ILE A 28 9.62 3.50 1.52
CA ILE A 28 9.52 2.87 2.84
C ILE A 28 8.32 1.90 2.88
N ALA A 29 7.24 2.21 2.18
CA ALA A 29 6.03 1.38 2.08
C ALA A 29 6.30 -0.02 1.52
N GLY A 30 7.29 -0.17 0.63
CA GLY A 30 7.70 -1.48 0.12
C GLY A 30 8.48 -2.37 1.09
N VAL A 31 8.71 -1.96 2.35
CA VAL A 31 9.50 -2.71 3.35
C VAL A 31 8.69 -3.72 4.19
N PRO A 32 7.50 -3.40 4.73
CA PRO A 32 6.79 -4.29 5.65
C PRO A 32 6.40 -5.64 5.04
N GLY A 33 5.82 -5.65 3.84
CA GLY A 33 5.45 -6.88 3.13
C GLY A 33 6.66 -7.82 2.93
N MET A 34 7.81 -7.27 2.55
CA MET A 34 9.07 -7.99 2.36
C MET A 34 9.57 -8.60 3.67
N VAL A 35 9.58 -7.83 4.76
CA VAL A 35 10.00 -8.33 6.09
C VAL A 35 9.09 -9.44 6.57
N ALA A 36 7.77 -9.21 6.52
CA ALA A 36 6.77 -10.19 6.94
C ALA A 36 6.83 -11.46 6.09
N GLY A 37 6.83 -11.32 4.76
CA GLY A 37 6.93 -12.41 3.80
C GLY A 37 8.21 -13.23 4.00
N MET A 38 9.36 -12.57 4.17
CA MET A 38 10.64 -13.23 4.49
C MET A 38 10.56 -14.03 5.80
N LEU A 39 10.05 -13.43 6.88
CA LEU A 39 9.98 -14.10 8.18
C LEU A 39 9.03 -15.31 8.17
N ARG A 40 7.89 -15.18 7.47
CA ARG A 40 6.95 -16.28 7.23
C ARG A 40 7.56 -17.37 6.35
N HIS A 41 8.27 -16.99 5.30
CA HIS A 41 8.99 -17.92 4.41
C HIS A 41 10.02 -18.75 5.19
N LEU A 42 10.90 -18.10 5.95
CA LEU A 42 11.86 -18.80 6.80
C LEU A 42 11.17 -19.68 7.86
N SER A 43 9.97 -19.29 8.32
CA SER A 43 9.18 -20.07 9.29
C SER A 43 8.60 -21.33 8.67
N SER A 44 8.06 -21.21 7.46
CA SER A 44 7.59 -22.33 6.66
C SER A 44 8.69 -23.36 6.44
N LEU A 45 9.88 -22.90 6.02
CA LEU A 45 11.03 -23.75 5.76
C LEU A 45 11.52 -24.48 7.02
N ARG A 46 11.82 -23.74 8.10
CA ARG A 46 12.39 -24.36 9.31
C ARG A 46 11.43 -25.28 10.06
N ARG A 47 10.11 -25.11 9.85
CA ARG A 47 9.06 -25.94 10.47
C ARG A 47 8.52 -27.01 9.53
N MET A 48 8.90 -27.01 8.25
CA MET A 48 8.36 -27.89 7.21
C MET A 48 6.83 -27.86 7.13
N LYS A 49 6.24 -26.65 7.25
CA LYS A 49 4.78 -26.43 7.24
C LYS A 49 4.34 -25.56 6.07
N ARG A 50 3.09 -25.74 5.63
CA ARG A 50 2.43 -24.84 4.68
C ARG A 50 2.23 -23.46 5.33
N ASP A 51 2.37 -22.42 4.53
CA ASP A 51 2.11 -21.03 4.94
C ASP A 51 0.66 -20.59 4.71
N ASN A 52 -0.07 -21.31 3.84
CA ASN A 52 -1.46 -21.07 3.49
C ASN A 52 -1.73 -19.73 2.76
N GLY A 53 -0.78 -19.30 1.91
CA GLY A 53 -1.00 -18.25 0.90
C GLY A 53 -0.65 -16.83 1.34
N TRP A 54 0.03 -16.65 2.48
CA TRP A 54 0.40 -15.33 2.99
C TRP A 54 1.72 -14.80 2.42
N ILE A 55 2.72 -15.67 2.21
CA ILE A 55 4.03 -15.26 1.68
C ILE A 55 3.87 -14.57 0.32
N GLU A 56 3.08 -15.16 -0.58
CA GLU A 56 2.86 -14.61 -1.92
C GLU A 56 2.19 -13.23 -1.84
N THR A 57 1.06 -13.11 -1.14
CA THR A 57 0.36 -11.83 -0.96
C THR A 57 1.24 -10.74 -0.35
N LEU A 58 2.06 -11.05 0.66
CA LEU A 58 2.94 -10.06 1.29
C LEU A 58 4.10 -9.62 0.39
N LEU A 59 4.61 -10.53 -0.44
CA LEU A 59 5.65 -10.20 -1.43
C LEU A 59 5.06 -9.43 -2.62
N GLU A 60 3.82 -9.73 -3.01
CA GLU A 60 3.06 -8.98 -4.03
C GLU A 60 2.77 -7.55 -3.57
N GLU A 61 2.36 -7.36 -2.31
CA GLU A 61 2.20 -6.03 -1.68
C GLU A 61 3.51 -5.24 -1.78
N SER A 62 4.63 -5.80 -1.29
CA SER A 62 5.94 -5.13 -1.42
C SER A 62 6.36 -4.83 -2.86
N TYR A 63 5.99 -5.68 -3.81
CA TYR A 63 6.24 -5.44 -5.22
C TYR A 63 5.38 -4.29 -5.75
N ASN A 64 4.09 -4.24 -5.39
CA ASN A 64 3.14 -3.21 -5.77
C ASN A 64 3.59 -1.81 -5.28
N GLU A 65 3.95 -1.69 -4.00
CA GLU A 65 4.52 -0.45 -3.43
C GLU A 65 5.79 0.01 -4.17
N ARG A 66 6.64 -0.94 -4.58
CA ARG A 66 7.82 -0.62 -5.40
C ARG A 66 7.42 -0.09 -6.78
N MET A 67 6.30 -0.56 -7.35
CA MET A 67 5.78 -0.04 -8.62
C MET A 67 5.18 1.36 -8.46
N HIS A 68 4.61 1.71 -7.30
CA HIS A 68 4.25 3.10 -6.96
C HIS A 68 5.49 3.99 -7.01
N LEU A 69 6.53 3.62 -6.25
CA LEU A 69 7.81 4.35 -6.21
C LEU A 69 8.39 4.57 -7.62
N LEU A 70 8.55 3.48 -8.39
CA LEU A 70 9.16 3.56 -9.72
C LEU A 70 8.33 4.40 -10.69
N THR A 71 7.01 4.41 -10.54
CA THR A 71 6.11 5.28 -11.30
C THR A 71 6.36 6.75 -10.98
N PHE A 72 6.39 7.13 -9.70
CA PHE A 72 6.67 8.52 -9.32
C PHE A 72 8.09 8.96 -9.68
N MET A 73 9.06 8.04 -9.63
CA MET A 73 10.42 8.31 -10.06
C MET A 73 10.53 8.66 -11.55
N ARG A 74 9.59 8.25 -12.41
CA ARG A 74 9.57 8.70 -13.81
C ARG A 74 9.21 10.17 -13.97
N MET A 75 8.60 10.79 -12.95
CA MET A 75 8.21 12.20 -12.95
C MET A 75 9.19 13.10 -12.19
N ALA A 76 9.84 12.58 -11.15
CA ALA A 76 10.89 13.29 -10.43
C ALA A 76 11.99 12.34 -9.94
N GLN A 77 13.24 12.79 -9.98
CA GLN A 77 14.37 12.02 -9.47
C GLN A 77 14.83 12.59 -8.11
N PRO A 78 15.01 11.75 -7.08
CA PRO A 78 15.46 12.23 -5.78
C PRO A 78 16.91 12.72 -5.84
N GLY A 79 17.18 13.88 -5.24
CA GLY A 79 18.54 14.38 -5.03
C GLY A 79 19.32 13.55 -4.01
N TRP A 80 20.62 13.84 -3.86
CA TRP A 80 21.50 13.10 -2.95
C TRP A 80 21.02 13.14 -1.49
N PHE A 81 20.55 14.29 -1.01
CA PHE A 81 20.03 14.45 0.35
C PHE A 81 18.85 13.51 0.61
N MET A 82 17.88 13.48 -0.30
CA MET A 82 16.71 12.59 -0.18
C MET A 82 17.13 11.11 -0.23
N LYS A 83 18.06 10.74 -1.12
CA LYS A 83 18.59 9.37 -1.18
C LYS A 83 19.24 8.94 0.14
N THR A 84 20.03 9.81 0.77
CA THR A 84 20.61 9.55 2.09
C THR A 84 19.53 9.35 3.15
N MET A 85 18.51 10.21 3.16
CA MET A 85 17.39 10.07 4.10
C MET A 85 16.63 8.75 3.89
N ILE A 86 16.40 8.33 2.65
CA ILE A 86 15.76 7.05 2.35
C ILE A 86 16.58 5.88 2.91
N ILE A 87 17.91 5.87 2.71
CA ILE A 87 18.79 4.82 3.25
C ILE A 87 18.70 4.75 4.78
N LEU A 88 18.76 5.90 5.45
CA LEU A 88 18.66 5.96 6.92
C LEU A 88 17.28 5.50 7.41
N SER A 89 16.22 5.99 6.78
CA SER A 89 14.84 5.62 7.12
C SER A 89 14.59 4.13 6.89
N GLN A 90 15.03 3.56 5.77
CA GLN A 90 14.94 2.12 5.52
C GLN A 90 15.74 1.33 6.56
N GLY A 91 16.95 1.77 6.91
CA GLY A 91 17.77 1.12 7.93
C GLY A 91 17.05 1.05 9.29
N VAL A 92 16.47 2.16 9.75
CA VAL A 92 15.72 2.19 11.01
C VAL A 92 14.42 1.38 10.90
N PHE A 93 13.64 1.61 9.85
CA PHE A 93 12.30 1.06 9.69
C PHE A 93 12.31 -0.46 9.47
N PHE A 94 13.23 -0.97 8.65
CA PHE A 94 13.42 -2.41 8.45
C PHE A 94 13.73 -3.12 9.77
N ASN A 95 14.70 -2.61 10.54
CA ASN A 95 15.11 -3.24 11.79
C ASN A 95 13.99 -3.17 12.84
N ALA A 96 13.30 -2.04 12.93
CA ALA A 96 12.15 -1.89 13.82
C ALA A 96 11.06 -2.91 13.47
N LEU A 97 10.63 -2.98 12.21
CA LEU A 97 9.60 -3.93 11.75
C LEU A 97 10.02 -5.38 11.92
N PHE A 98 11.29 -5.71 11.63
CA PHE A 98 11.82 -7.05 11.82
C PHE A 98 11.70 -7.49 13.28
N LEU A 99 12.16 -6.66 14.22
CA LEU A 99 12.07 -6.94 15.65
C LEU A 99 10.63 -7.00 16.14
N THR A 100 9.79 -6.03 15.74
CA THR A 100 8.38 -6.01 16.13
C THR A 100 7.63 -7.23 15.58
N TYR A 101 7.91 -7.67 14.35
CA TYR A 101 7.28 -8.86 13.77
C TYR A 101 7.66 -10.14 14.51
N LEU A 102 8.92 -10.27 14.94
CA LEU A 102 9.36 -11.40 15.75
C LEU A 102 8.66 -11.46 17.12
N ILE A 103 8.33 -10.31 17.70
CA ILE A 103 7.64 -10.20 18.98
C ILE A 103 6.12 -10.36 18.83
N SER A 104 5.52 -9.63 17.88
CA SER A 104 4.07 -9.56 17.66
C SER A 104 3.72 -9.23 16.21
N PRO A 105 3.52 -10.25 15.35
CA PRO A 105 3.02 -10.08 13.99
C PRO A 105 1.70 -9.29 13.94
N LYS A 106 0.84 -9.50 14.94
CA LYS A 106 -0.44 -8.80 15.09
C LYS A 106 -0.25 -7.29 15.18
N ILE A 107 0.66 -6.82 16.04
CA ILE A 107 0.93 -5.38 16.17
C ILE A 107 1.53 -4.84 14.88
N THR A 108 2.48 -5.57 14.27
CA THR A 108 3.08 -5.14 13.00
C THR A 108 2.04 -4.96 11.90
N HIS A 109 1.18 -5.94 11.66
CA HIS A 109 0.14 -5.84 10.63
C HIS A 109 -0.92 -4.78 10.96
N ARG A 110 -1.27 -4.61 12.25
CA ARG A 110 -2.17 -3.53 12.64
C ARG A 110 -1.57 -2.15 12.37
N PHE A 111 -0.29 -1.98 12.65
CA PHE A 111 0.44 -0.75 12.37
C PHE A 111 0.49 -0.45 10.87
N VAL A 112 0.83 -1.45 10.04
CA VAL A 112 0.81 -1.30 8.58
C VAL A 112 -0.58 -0.94 8.08
N GLY A 113 -1.64 -1.60 8.56
CA GLY A 113 -3.03 -1.24 8.21
C GLY A 113 -3.35 0.25 8.45
N TYR A 114 -2.87 0.82 9.56
CA TYR A 114 -3.02 2.26 9.82
C TYR A 114 -2.17 3.15 8.91
N LEU A 115 -0.98 2.71 8.46
CA LEU A 115 -0.22 3.42 7.44
C LEU A 115 -1.03 3.49 6.13
N GLU A 116 -1.67 2.39 5.76
CA GLU A 116 -2.48 2.34 4.54
C GLU A 116 -3.80 3.12 4.65
N GLU A 117 -4.37 3.24 5.85
CA GLU A 117 -5.46 4.20 6.10
C GLU A 117 -5.02 5.64 5.76
N GLU A 118 -3.83 6.04 6.22
CA GLU A 118 -3.26 7.35 5.91
C GLU A 118 -2.85 7.50 4.44
N ALA A 119 -2.42 6.42 3.77
CA ALA A 119 -2.14 6.40 2.34
C ALA A 119 -3.44 6.63 1.53
N VAL A 120 -4.51 5.88 1.84
CA VAL A 120 -5.84 6.07 1.20
C VAL A 120 -6.35 7.50 1.41
N HIS A 121 -6.18 8.06 2.61
CA HIS A 121 -6.54 9.45 2.89
C HIS A 121 -5.67 10.43 2.07
N THR A 122 -4.36 10.21 2.02
CA THR A 122 -3.40 11.02 1.26
C THR A 122 -3.76 11.07 -0.23
N TYR A 123 -4.01 9.91 -0.84
CA TYR A 123 -4.38 9.84 -2.26
C TYR A 123 -5.79 10.35 -2.53
N THR A 124 -6.72 10.23 -1.59
CA THR A 124 -8.06 10.86 -1.70
C THR A 124 -7.95 12.38 -1.71
N ARG A 125 -7.10 12.95 -0.85
CA ARG A 125 -6.81 14.39 -0.85
C ARG A 125 -6.19 14.83 -2.18
N LEU A 126 -5.19 14.09 -2.67
CA LEU A 126 -4.52 14.38 -3.95
C LEU A 126 -5.52 14.36 -5.11
N LEU A 127 -6.40 13.37 -5.18
CA LEU A 127 -7.48 13.32 -6.18
C LEU A 127 -8.37 14.56 -6.12
N GLY A 128 -8.74 14.99 -4.92
CA GLY A 128 -9.53 16.22 -4.75
C GLY A 128 -8.81 17.48 -5.21
N GLU A 129 -7.49 17.58 -5.01
CA GLU A 129 -6.67 18.70 -5.52
C GLU A 129 -6.57 18.68 -7.06
N ILE A 130 -6.44 17.51 -7.68
CA ILE A 130 -6.48 17.35 -9.14
C ILE A 130 -7.87 17.73 -9.70
N GLU A 131 -8.95 17.28 -9.08
CA GLU A 131 -10.32 17.56 -9.54
C GLU A 131 -10.70 19.04 -9.46
N ARG A 132 -10.11 19.78 -8.51
CA ARG A 132 -10.30 21.23 -8.39
C ARG A 132 -9.42 22.05 -9.34
N GLY A 133 -8.45 21.44 -10.00
CA GLY A 133 -7.48 22.16 -10.82
C GLY A 133 -6.35 22.82 -10.03
N ASP A 134 -6.15 22.44 -8.75
CA ASP A 134 -5.12 23.02 -7.88
C ASP A 134 -3.69 22.62 -8.34
N LEU A 135 -3.60 21.59 -9.18
CA LEU A 135 -2.35 21.02 -9.71
C LEU A 135 -2.35 21.12 -11.25
N PRO A 136 -1.93 22.26 -11.84
CA PRO A 136 -2.09 22.54 -13.27
C PRO A 136 -1.56 21.44 -14.20
N LYS A 137 -0.43 20.81 -13.86
CA LYS A 137 0.15 19.75 -14.70
C LYS A 137 -0.67 18.46 -14.63
N TRP A 138 -1.12 18.08 -13.44
CA TRP A 138 -1.83 16.82 -13.25
C TRP A 138 -3.32 16.92 -13.55
N SER A 139 -3.85 18.14 -13.60
CA SER A 139 -5.22 18.44 -13.99
C SER A 139 -5.39 18.57 -15.50
N ASP A 140 -4.29 18.71 -16.26
CA ASP A 140 -4.32 18.70 -17.72
C ASP A 140 -4.60 17.27 -18.24
N PRO A 141 -5.69 17.05 -19.00
CA PRO A 141 -6.00 15.73 -19.57
C PRO A 141 -4.96 15.24 -20.57
N ASN A 142 -4.10 16.12 -21.10
CA ASN A 142 -3.02 15.77 -22.02
C ASN A 142 -1.72 15.39 -21.32
N PHE A 143 -1.65 15.48 -19.98
CA PHE A 143 -0.46 15.08 -19.25
C PHE A 143 -0.19 13.58 -19.45
N PRO A 144 0.99 13.20 -20.00
CA PRO A 144 1.29 11.80 -20.26
C PRO A 144 1.64 11.08 -18.97
N VAL A 145 0.81 10.11 -18.59
CA VAL A 145 1.13 9.18 -17.49
C VAL A 145 2.36 8.33 -17.86
N PRO A 146 3.27 8.04 -16.90
CA PRO A 146 4.45 7.23 -17.17
C PRO A 146 4.14 5.87 -17.79
N GLN A 147 4.92 5.47 -18.80
CA GLN A 147 4.72 4.21 -19.52
C GLN A 147 4.72 2.97 -18.61
N ILE A 148 5.57 2.97 -17.58
CA ILE A 148 5.63 1.90 -16.56
C ILE A 148 4.26 1.67 -15.88
N ALA A 149 3.51 2.73 -15.65
CA ALA A 149 2.19 2.65 -15.03
C ALA A 149 1.14 2.08 -15.99
N ILE A 150 1.21 2.48 -17.26
CA ILE A 150 0.32 1.95 -18.31
C ILE A 150 0.51 0.44 -18.43
N GLU A 151 1.76 -0.04 -18.41
CA GLU A 151 2.07 -1.47 -18.52
C GLU A 151 1.67 -2.25 -17.27
N TYR A 152 1.97 -1.72 -16.08
CA TYR A 152 1.71 -2.40 -14.81
C TYR A 152 0.20 -2.49 -14.49
N TRP A 153 -0.51 -1.36 -14.48
CA TRP A 153 -1.95 -1.33 -14.21
C TRP A 153 -2.83 -1.60 -15.43
N ARG A 154 -2.21 -1.82 -16.60
CA ARG A 154 -2.91 -2.04 -17.88
C ARG A 154 -3.93 -0.95 -18.16
N LEU A 155 -3.52 0.32 -18.00
CA LEU A 155 -4.40 1.47 -18.11
C LEU A 155 -5.05 1.53 -19.51
N PRO A 156 -6.40 1.51 -19.61
CA PRO A 156 -7.08 1.44 -20.88
C PRO A 156 -6.87 2.74 -21.66
N GLU A 157 -6.91 2.64 -22.99
CA GLU A 157 -6.85 3.82 -23.86
C GLU A 157 -7.99 4.79 -23.50
N GLY A 158 -7.66 6.09 -23.46
CA GLY A 158 -8.60 7.13 -23.03
C GLY A 158 -8.74 7.30 -21.51
N LYS A 159 -8.17 6.42 -20.67
CA LYS A 159 -8.08 6.59 -19.20
C LYS A 159 -6.63 6.57 -18.72
N ARG A 160 -5.85 7.51 -19.24
CA ARG A 160 -4.42 7.64 -18.97
C ARG A 160 -4.08 9.04 -18.47
N THR A 161 -4.93 9.56 -17.59
CA THR A 161 -4.68 10.83 -16.88
C THR A 161 -4.03 10.56 -15.53
N MET A 162 -3.43 11.58 -14.92
CA MET A 162 -2.91 11.46 -13.55
C MET A 162 -4.01 11.11 -12.55
N LYS A 163 -5.24 11.61 -12.76
CA LYS A 163 -6.40 11.21 -11.95
C LYS A 163 -6.62 9.71 -12.00
N ASP A 164 -6.63 9.12 -13.21
CA ASP A 164 -6.82 7.68 -13.38
C ASP A 164 -5.72 6.90 -12.66
N LEU A 165 -4.44 7.27 -12.88
CA LEU A 165 -3.32 6.64 -12.19
C LEU A 165 -3.47 6.66 -10.67
N ILE A 166 -3.75 7.82 -10.08
CA ILE A 166 -3.89 7.95 -8.63
C ILE A 166 -5.11 7.15 -8.12
N MET A 167 -6.17 6.99 -8.91
CA MET A 167 -7.28 6.11 -8.55
C MET A 167 -6.87 4.64 -8.45
N TYR A 168 -6.00 4.15 -9.34
CA TYR A 168 -5.45 2.78 -9.27
C TYR A 168 -4.56 2.62 -8.04
N ILE A 169 -3.60 3.52 -7.84
CA ILE A 169 -2.70 3.48 -6.66
C ILE A 169 -3.51 3.49 -5.36
N ARG A 170 -4.48 4.40 -5.23
CA ARG A 170 -5.35 4.44 -4.04
C ARG A 170 -6.15 3.14 -3.84
N ALA A 171 -6.54 2.47 -4.92
CA ALA A 171 -7.25 1.20 -4.81
C ALA A 171 -6.34 0.10 -4.28
N ASP A 172 -5.06 0.09 -4.69
CA ASP A 172 -4.04 -0.81 -4.15
C ASP A 172 -3.84 -0.57 -2.65
N GLU A 173 -3.71 0.70 -2.21
CA GLU A 173 -3.62 1.01 -0.77
C GLU A 173 -4.85 0.55 0.03
N ALA A 174 -6.04 0.65 -0.57
CA ALA A 174 -7.26 0.18 0.06
C ALA A 174 -7.30 -1.35 0.20
N VAL A 175 -6.67 -2.08 -0.73
CA VAL A 175 -6.44 -3.53 -0.64
C VAL A 175 -5.45 -3.80 0.49
N HIS A 176 -4.27 -3.18 0.49
CA HIS A 176 -3.22 -3.38 1.49
C HIS A 176 -3.74 -3.12 2.90
N ARG A 177 -4.50 -2.03 3.09
CA ARG A 177 -5.21 -1.71 4.33
C ARG A 177 -6.09 -2.86 4.81
N GLY A 178 -7.00 -3.31 3.95
CA GLY A 178 -7.96 -4.36 4.31
C GLY A 178 -7.28 -5.70 4.60
N VAL A 179 -6.24 -6.03 3.82
CA VAL A 179 -5.42 -7.24 4.00
C VAL A 179 -4.68 -7.20 5.33
N ASN A 180 -3.94 -6.13 5.62
CA ASN A 180 -3.15 -6.00 6.84
C ASN A 180 -4.02 -5.92 8.10
N HIS A 181 -5.15 -5.19 8.07
CA HIS A 181 -6.07 -5.19 9.20
C HIS A 181 -6.66 -6.58 9.45
N THR A 182 -7.06 -7.32 8.40
CA THR A 182 -7.57 -8.69 8.53
C THR A 182 -6.49 -9.60 9.11
N LEU A 183 -5.28 -9.59 8.53
CA LEU A 183 -4.16 -10.42 8.98
C LEU A 183 -3.76 -10.13 10.44
N SER A 184 -3.94 -8.90 10.92
CA SER A 184 -3.72 -8.56 12.34
C SER A 184 -4.67 -9.31 13.30
N GLY A 185 -5.85 -9.73 12.82
CA GLY A 185 -6.85 -10.47 13.59
C GLY A 185 -6.70 -11.99 13.54
N LEU A 186 -5.87 -12.51 12.64
CA LEU A 186 -5.73 -13.94 12.38
C LEU A 186 -4.61 -14.60 13.20
N LYS A 187 -4.69 -15.92 13.33
CA LYS A 187 -3.59 -16.75 13.84
C LYS A 187 -2.56 -16.96 12.74
N LEU A 188 -1.32 -17.24 13.14
CA LEU A 188 -0.20 -17.42 12.23
C LEU A 188 -0.42 -18.53 11.18
N ASP A 189 -1.18 -19.56 11.53
CA ASP A 189 -1.49 -20.74 10.72
C ASP A 189 -2.85 -20.68 10.01
N ASP A 190 -3.66 -19.64 10.25
CA ASP A 190 -4.93 -19.47 9.53
C ASP A 190 -4.66 -19.24 8.03
N PRO A 191 -5.50 -19.81 7.15
CA PRO A 191 -5.38 -19.60 5.71
C PRO A 191 -5.63 -18.16 5.30
N ASN A 192 -4.94 -17.71 4.25
CA ASN A 192 -5.19 -16.40 3.66
C ASN A 192 -6.58 -16.40 2.98
N PRO A 193 -7.55 -15.64 3.51
CA PRO A 193 -8.92 -15.71 3.01
C PRO A 193 -9.12 -15.06 1.65
N PHE A 194 -8.15 -14.26 1.18
CA PHE A 194 -8.23 -13.54 -0.08
C PHE A 194 -7.84 -14.41 -1.30
N VAL A 195 -7.06 -15.46 -1.06
CA VAL A 195 -6.61 -16.40 -2.10
C VAL A 195 -7.19 -17.82 -1.93
N SER A 196 -7.64 -18.16 -0.73
CA SER A 196 -8.21 -19.49 -0.43
C SER A 196 -9.67 -19.61 -0.88
N GLU A 197 -10.05 -20.78 -1.39
CA GLU A 197 -11.45 -21.13 -1.62
C GLU A 197 -12.00 -21.85 -0.38
N PHE A 198 -12.85 -21.17 0.40
CA PHE A 198 -13.53 -21.82 1.53
C PHE A 198 -14.67 -22.69 1.01
N LYS A 199 -14.68 -23.95 1.43
CA LYS A 199 -15.70 -24.95 1.06
C LYS A 199 -17.10 -24.63 1.61
N ALA A 200 -17.24 -23.67 2.52
CA ALA A 200 -18.52 -23.26 3.09
C ALA A 200 -18.95 -21.88 2.55
N ALA A 201 -19.77 -21.92 1.50
CA ALA A 201 -20.74 -20.89 1.11
C ALA A 201 -20.30 -19.40 1.18
N GLY A 202 -19.57 -18.91 0.18
CA GLY A 202 -19.38 -17.47 0.02
C GLY A 202 -18.49 -17.05 -1.15
N LYS A 203 -18.76 -15.86 -1.69
CA LYS A 203 -17.84 -15.13 -2.58
C LYS A 203 -16.59 -14.76 -1.78
N ARG A 204 -15.39 -14.85 -2.38
CA ARG A 204 -14.13 -14.44 -1.72
C ARG A 204 -14.27 -13.03 -1.13
N PRO A 205 -13.84 -12.80 0.12
CA PRO A 205 -13.95 -11.48 0.74
C PRO A 205 -13.15 -10.46 -0.05
N ASN A 206 -13.70 -9.26 -0.23
CA ASN A 206 -13.00 -8.17 -0.88
C ASN A 206 -12.39 -7.26 0.21
N PRO A 207 -11.05 -7.16 0.31
CA PRO A 207 -10.39 -6.36 1.35
C PRO A 207 -10.75 -4.86 1.26
N VAL A 208 -11.04 -4.35 0.05
CA VAL A 208 -11.39 -2.93 -0.16
C VAL A 208 -12.68 -2.55 0.56
N LEU A 209 -13.64 -3.48 0.65
CA LEU A 209 -14.98 -3.22 1.19
C LEU A 209 -15.03 -3.11 2.71
N LYS A 210 -14.00 -3.59 3.43
CA LYS A 210 -13.96 -3.56 4.89
C LYS A 210 -12.68 -2.90 5.39
N PRO A 211 -12.68 -1.55 5.54
CA PRO A 211 -11.49 -0.78 5.92
C PRO A 211 -10.83 -1.26 7.21
N THR A 212 -11.61 -1.67 8.21
CA THR A 212 -11.13 -2.16 9.50
C THR A 212 -10.64 -3.61 9.48
N GLY A 213 -10.61 -4.25 8.32
CA GLY A 213 -10.35 -5.68 8.14
C GLY A 213 -11.54 -6.55 8.53
N TYR A 214 -11.48 -7.82 8.15
CA TYR A 214 -12.42 -8.85 8.58
C TYR A 214 -11.95 -9.47 9.90
N GLU A 215 -12.91 -9.73 10.78
CA GLU A 215 -12.69 -10.51 11.99
C GLU A 215 -12.48 -11.98 11.61
N ARG A 216 -11.76 -12.70 12.45
CA ARG A 216 -11.39 -14.08 12.18
C ARG A 216 -12.61 -14.96 11.91
N GLU A 217 -13.69 -14.78 12.65
CA GLU A 217 -14.92 -15.56 12.56
C GLU A 217 -15.70 -15.31 11.25
N GLU A 218 -15.44 -14.19 10.56
CA GLU A 218 -16.09 -13.87 9.28
C GLU A 218 -15.42 -14.54 8.09
N VAL A 219 -14.16 -14.95 8.25
CA VAL A 219 -13.33 -15.43 7.14
C VAL A 219 -12.69 -16.81 7.40
N ILE A 220 -12.62 -17.25 8.66
CA ILE A 220 -12.13 -18.58 9.05
C ILE A 220 -13.30 -19.37 9.65
N GLY A 221 -13.73 -20.42 8.94
CA GLY A 221 -14.72 -21.41 9.38
C GLY A 221 -14.09 -22.65 9.98
#